data_AF-A0A3S1HNS1-F1
#
_entry.id   AF-A0A3S1HNS1-F1
#
_cell.length_a   1.000
_cell.length_b   1.000
_cell.length_c   1.000
_cell.angle_alpha   90.00
_cell.angle_beta   90.00
_cell.angle_gamma   90.00
#
_symmetry.space_group_name_H-M   'P 1'
#
loop_
_entity.id
_entity.type
_entity.pdbx_description
1 polymer ?
#
loop_
_entity_poly.entity_id
_entity_poly.type
_entity_poly.pdbx_seq_one_letter_code
_entity_poly.pdbx_strand_id
1 'polypeptide(L)'
;MPVADAKDGPTIPKREAEGMDRSRHMEDELREQNQRFSAAVENMSHGLCMFDADERMIICNGNYLNIFCLEASVIRPGIRFLDILRHSVDIGIASQTADELYAIRKPYIDQAKPSTYEETLSDGRIVSISHRPLALGGWVSIYEDITEQRRAQEDLKEQHRRFDAALANMSQGLLMYGADGKMIVRNRRFLELYNVTAADFPLGTTHREALERLLELGIYTEIDVDSEVAKTEACLTAAKMHSAYRHLTDGRTVLVTRRPMNGGGWVVTFDDVTERRRTEERMTHLAHHDTLTGLPNRSMFRERLDLALEATAVTPLAIFSLDLDRFKAVNDTWGHPAGDWLLKSVAERLQRCLHNETDVVARFGGDEFVIIQFNFKGIANAEKLAKRIVETIGKPFRDKNREMHVGISLGIAVFPDDGGDADTLLRNADTALYRAKSEGRNQYRFFEPGMDAMVQARRALE
;
A
#
# COMPACT_ATOMS: atom_id res chain seq x y z
N MET A 1 -88.06 -72.86 46.89
CA MET A 1 -87.97 -74.25 46.35
C MET A 1 -88.67 -74.26 44.99
N PRO A 2 -88.20 -74.96 43.93
CA PRO A 2 -87.22 -76.07 43.85
C PRO A 2 -85.86 -75.65 43.24
N VAL A 3 -84.71 -76.32 43.48
CA VAL A 3 -84.13 -77.63 43.04
C VAL A 3 -83.38 -77.56 41.69
N ALA A 4 -82.17 -78.13 41.74
CA ALA A 4 -81.03 -78.25 40.83
C ALA A 4 -81.30 -78.63 39.36
N ASP A 5 -80.38 -78.24 38.46
CA ASP A 5 -79.38 -79.18 37.93
C ASP A 5 -78.25 -78.48 37.16
N ALA A 6 -77.03 -78.92 37.47
CA ALA A 6 -75.80 -78.52 36.80
C ALA A 6 -75.65 -79.28 35.47
N LYS A 7 -75.17 -78.59 34.43
CA LYS A 7 -74.58 -79.23 33.25
C LYS A 7 -73.26 -78.55 32.90
N ASP A 8 -72.22 -79.38 32.93
CA ASP A 8 -70.89 -79.14 32.42
C ASP A 8 -70.89 -78.68 30.95
N GLY A 9 -69.98 -77.74 30.63
CA GLY A 9 -69.57 -77.32 29.30
C GLY A 9 -68.09 -76.91 29.33
N PRO A 10 -67.32 -77.13 28.25
CA PRO A 10 -66.02 -77.78 28.32
C PRO A 10 -64.83 -76.88 28.67
N THR A 11 -63.87 -77.48 29.37
CA THR A 11 -62.53 -76.96 29.66
C THR A 11 -61.70 -76.82 28.37
N ILE A 12 -61.34 -75.59 28.01
CA ILE A 12 -60.35 -75.30 26.95
C ILE A 12 -58.93 -75.60 27.50
N PRO A 13 -58.00 -76.22 26.74
CA PRO A 13 -56.73 -76.70 27.28
C PRO A 13 -55.75 -75.54 27.54
N LYS A 14 -55.08 -75.53 28.71
CA LYS A 14 -54.05 -74.55 29.14
C LYS A 14 -52.90 -74.29 28.14
N ARG A 15 -52.69 -75.14 27.12
CA ARG A 15 -51.62 -74.99 26.11
C ARG A 15 -51.88 -73.92 25.05
N GLU A 16 -53.14 -73.60 24.73
CA GLU A 16 -53.45 -72.58 23.72
C GLU A 16 -53.31 -71.15 24.27
N ALA A 17 -53.53 -70.96 25.58
CA ALA A 17 -53.39 -69.66 26.25
C ALA A 17 -51.92 -69.19 26.35
N GLU A 18 -50.97 -70.10 26.62
CA GLU A 18 -49.53 -69.79 26.69
C GLU A 18 -48.90 -69.49 25.32
N GLY A 19 -49.43 -70.10 24.24
CA GLY A 19 -48.99 -69.82 22.87
C GLY A 19 -49.48 -68.48 22.35
N MET A 20 -50.71 -68.08 22.70
CA MET A 20 -51.24 -66.75 22.35
C MET A 20 -50.56 -65.61 23.13
N ASP A 21 -50.17 -65.83 24.37
CA ASP A 21 -49.46 -64.83 25.19
C ASP A 21 -48.02 -64.59 24.70
N ARG A 22 -47.30 -65.65 24.28
CA ARG A 22 -45.99 -65.53 23.63
C ARG A 22 -46.05 -64.87 22.25
N SER A 23 -47.08 -65.16 21.44
CA SER A 23 -47.26 -64.52 20.13
C SER A 23 -47.54 -63.02 20.28
N ARG A 24 -48.39 -62.64 21.24
CA ARG A 24 -48.68 -61.23 21.53
C ARG A 24 -47.46 -60.49 22.07
N HIS A 25 -46.71 -61.10 22.99
CA HIS A 25 -45.48 -60.48 23.50
C HIS A 25 -44.43 -60.27 22.41
N MET A 26 -44.28 -61.23 21.49
CA MET A 26 -43.36 -61.12 20.35
C MET A 26 -43.84 -60.10 19.30
N GLU A 27 -45.15 -59.99 19.08
CA GLU A 27 -45.74 -58.94 18.24
C GLU A 27 -45.56 -57.55 18.85
N ASP A 28 -45.70 -57.41 20.16
CA ASP A 28 -45.51 -56.15 20.88
C ASP A 28 -44.03 -55.72 20.90
N GLU A 29 -43.10 -56.65 21.14
CA GLU A 29 -41.65 -56.38 21.04
C GLU A 29 -41.25 -55.95 19.62
N LEU A 30 -41.75 -56.63 18.60
CA LEU A 30 -41.50 -56.27 17.20
C LEU A 30 -42.08 -54.89 16.87
N ARG A 31 -43.28 -54.59 17.38
CA ARG A 31 -43.93 -53.30 17.20
C ARG A 31 -43.14 -52.19 17.87
N GLU A 32 -42.66 -52.40 19.08
CA GLU A 32 -41.84 -51.43 19.81
C GLU A 32 -40.48 -51.22 19.12
N GLN A 33 -39.83 -52.29 18.67
CA GLN A 33 -38.57 -52.21 17.92
C GLN A 33 -38.75 -51.44 16.59
N ASN A 34 -39.84 -51.70 15.85
CA ASN A 34 -40.17 -50.98 14.62
C ASN A 34 -40.47 -49.49 14.87
N GLN A 35 -41.14 -49.16 15.98
CA GLN A 35 -41.38 -47.77 16.37
C GLN A 35 -40.08 -47.04 16.69
N ARG A 36 -39.18 -47.67 17.47
CA ARG A 36 -37.86 -47.09 17.79
C ARG A 36 -37.00 -46.90 16.54
N PHE A 37 -37.01 -47.87 15.62
CA PHE A 37 -36.30 -47.77 14.35
C PHE A 37 -36.85 -46.64 13.46
N SER A 38 -38.17 -46.55 13.33
CA SER A 38 -38.83 -45.50 12.55
C SER A 38 -38.53 -44.11 13.12
N ALA A 39 -38.59 -43.96 14.45
CA ALA A 39 -38.25 -42.72 15.12
C ALA A 39 -36.78 -42.34 14.92
N ALA A 40 -35.86 -43.30 14.95
CA ALA A 40 -34.44 -43.05 14.69
C ALA A 40 -34.20 -42.55 13.26
N VAL A 41 -34.81 -43.19 12.26
CA VAL A 41 -34.71 -42.83 10.83
C VAL A 41 -35.32 -41.45 10.56
N GLU A 42 -36.46 -41.13 11.19
CA GLU A 42 -37.14 -39.85 11.02
C GLU A 42 -36.40 -38.67 11.64
N ASN A 43 -35.65 -38.88 12.73
CA ASN A 43 -34.86 -37.84 13.38
C ASN A 43 -33.45 -37.66 12.78
N MET A 44 -33.12 -38.34 11.67
CA MET A 44 -31.85 -38.12 10.98
C MET A 44 -31.83 -36.79 10.24
N SER A 45 -30.72 -36.07 10.31
CA SER A 45 -30.48 -34.83 9.54
C SER A 45 -30.24 -35.08 8.04
N HIS A 46 -30.08 -36.34 7.64
CA HIS A 46 -29.91 -36.75 6.24
C HIS A 46 -31.21 -37.33 5.70
N GLY A 47 -31.49 -37.08 4.42
CA GLY A 47 -32.53 -37.82 3.72
C GLY A 47 -32.13 -39.27 3.60
N LEU A 48 -33.03 -40.19 3.90
CA LEU A 48 -32.78 -41.62 3.76
C LEU A 48 -33.93 -42.24 3.00
N CYS A 49 -33.61 -43.09 2.02
CA CYS A 49 -34.56 -44.04 1.48
C CYS A 49 -33.91 -45.39 1.18
N MET A 50 -34.71 -46.44 1.17
CA MET A 50 -34.27 -47.80 0.93
C MET A 50 -35.18 -48.46 -0.09
N PHE A 51 -34.61 -49.28 -0.97
CA PHE A 51 -35.31 -50.02 -2.00
C PHE A 51 -34.99 -51.51 -1.91
N ASP A 52 -35.95 -52.34 -2.31
CA ASP A 52 -35.77 -53.78 -2.48
C ASP A 52 -35.11 -54.13 -3.83
N ALA A 53 -34.95 -55.43 -4.11
CA ALA A 53 -34.36 -55.92 -5.35
C ALA A 53 -35.20 -55.62 -6.61
N ASP A 54 -36.50 -55.35 -6.46
CA ASP A 54 -37.43 -54.98 -7.53
C ASP A 54 -37.58 -53.45 -7.69
N GLU A 55 -36.67 -52.70 -7.06
CA GLU A 55 -36.59 -51.24 -7.06
C GLU A 55 -37.82 -50.57 -6.45
N ARG A 56 -38.48 -51.24 -5.51
CA ARG A 56 -39.62 -50.69 -4.77
C ARG A 56 -39.15 -50.13 -3.43
N MET A 57 -39.65 -48.95 -3.09
CA MET A 57 -39.28 -48.29 -1.84
C MET A 57 -39.76 -49.11 -0.63
N ILE A 58 -38.84 -49.42 0.28
CA ILE A 58 -39.11 -50.06 1.57
C ILE A 58 -39.45 -48.99 2.61
N ILE A 59 -38.62 -47.95 2.70
CA ILE A 59 -38.77 -46.85 3.67
C ILE A 59 -38.16 -45.57 3.12
N CYS A 60 -38.70 -44.43 3.53
CA CYS A 60 -38.05 -43.14 3.45
C CYS A 60 -38.33 -42.32 4.72
N ASN A 61 -37.47 -41.36 5.05
CA ASN A 61 -37.74 -40.39 6.11
C ASN A 61 -38.27 -39.06 5.56
N GLY A 62 -38.79 -38.21 6.44
CA GLY A 62 -39.28 -36.88 6.07
C GLY A 62 -38.22 -35.97 5.45
N ASN A 63 -36.95 -36.09 5.86
CA ASN A 63 -35.89 -35.25 5.30
C ASN A 63 -35.59 -35.57 3.82
N TYR A 64 -35.75 -36.83 3.39
CA TYR A 64 -35.69 -37.19 1.98
C TYR A 64 -36.76 -36.47 1.15
N LEU A 65 -38.00 -36.42 1.67
CA LEU A 65 -39.09 -35.70 1.02
C LEU A 65 -38.81 -34.19 0.96
N ASN A 66 -38.27 -33.61 2.02
CA ASN A 66 -37.93 -32.18 2.07
C ASN A 66 -36.81 -31.81 1.10
N ILE A 67 -35.73 -32.60 1.02
CA ILE A 67 -34.59 -32.36 0.12
C ILE A 67 -35.05 -32.35 -1.35
N PHE A 68 -35.97 -33.22 -1.73
CA PHE A 68 -36.44 -33.30 -3.11
C PHE A 68 -37.82 -32.65 -3.33
N CYS A 69 -38.37 -31.95 -2.33
CA CYS A 69 -39.72 -31.36 -2.37
C CYS A 69 -40.83 -32.34 -2.79
N LEU A 70 -40.70 -33.62 -2.43
CA LEU A 70 -41.61 -34.67 -2.85
C LEU A 70 -42.88 -34.70 -2.00
N GLU A 71 -44.01 -35.01 -2.62
CA GLU A 71 -45.27 -35.12 -1.91
C GLU A 71 -45.40 -36.46 -1.17
N ALA A 72 -45.59 -36.43 0.15
CA ALA A 72 -45.82 -37.64 0.97
C ALA A 72 -47.09 -38.41 0.55
N SER A 73 -48.04 -37.75 -0.11
CA SER A 73 -49.23 -38.39 -0.68
C SER A 73 -48.87 -39.37 -1.80
N VAL A 74 -47.82 -39.07 -2.57
CA VAL A 74 -47.31 -39.83 -3.72
C VAL A 74 -46.23 -40.82 -3.31
N ILE A 75 -45.26 -40.37 -2.50
CA ILE A 75 -44.12 -41.20 -2.08
C ILE A 75 -44.52 -42.09 -0.90
N ARG A 76 -44.73 -43.38 -1.17
CA ARG A 76 -45.13 -44.39 -0.17
C ARG A 76 -44.38 -45.70 -0.39
N PRO A 77 -44.21 -46.54 0.65
CA PRO A 77 -43.66 -47.88 0.48
C PRO A 77 -44.33 -48.65 -0.68
N GLY A 78 -43.53 -49.26 -1.53
CA GLY A 78 -43.95 -49.98 -2.74
C GLY A 78 -43.85 -49.19 -4.05
N ILE A 79 -43.73 -47.84 -4.01
CA ILE A 79 -43.50 -47.01 -5.21
C ILE A 79 -42.17 -47.40 -5.87
N ARG A 80 -42.13 -47.44 -7.21
CA ARG A 80 -40.92 -47.77 -7.96
C ARG A 80 -39.98 -46.59 -8.03
N PHE A 81 -38.67 -46.85 -7.99
CA PHE A 81 -37.63 -45.82 -8.09
C PHE A 81 -37.83 -44.90 -9.31
N LEU A 82 -38.12 -45.46 -10.49
CA LEU A 82 -38.37 -44.68 -11.71
C LEU A 82 -39.58 -43.74 -11.58
N ASP A 83 -40.64 -44.13 -10.87
CA ASP A 83 -41.82 -43.30 -10.69
C ASP A 83 -41.55 -42.12 -9.73
N ILE A 84 -40.62 -42.28 -8.79
CA ILE A 84 -40.13 -41.17 -7.95
C ILE A 84 -39.34 -40.17 -8.79
N LEU A 85 -38.49 -40.64 -9.71
CA LEU A 85 -37.76 -39.78 -10.64
C LEU A 85 -38.72 -39.01 -11.55
N ARG A 86 -39.76 -39.67 -12.07
CA ARG A 86 -40.83 -39.01 -12.85
C ARG A 86 -41.52 -37.92 -12.04
N HIS A 87 -41.92 -38.22 -10.81
CA HIS A 87 -42.53 -37.22 -9.94
C HIS A 87 -41.58 -36.04 -9.69
N SER A 88 -40.27 -36.29 -9.51
CA SER A 88 -39.24 -35.25 -9.35
C SER A 88 -39.13 -34.35 -10.59
N VAL A 89 -39.30 -34.91 -11.79
CA VAL A 89 -39.38 -34.13 -13.03
C VAL A 89 -40.67 -33.32 -13.10
N ASP A 90 -41.81 -33.93 -12.76
CA ASP A 90 -43.13 -33.30 -12.83
C ASP A 90 -43.24 -32.07 -11.93
N ILE A 91 -42.63 -32.12 -10.74
CA ILE A 91 -42.57 -30.97 -9.81
C ILE A 91 -41.43 -29.98 -10.15
N GLY A 92 -40.63 -30.27 -11.17
CA GLY A 92 -39.59 -29.38 -11.69
C GLY A 92 -38.31 -29.31 -10.84
N ILE A 93 -38.14 -30.19 -9.83
CA ILE A 93 -36.94 -30.19 -8.99
C ILE A 93 -35.75 -30.85 -9.69
N ALA A 94 -36.03 -31.80 -10.59
CA ALA A 94 -35.02 -32.54 -11.30
C ALA A 94 -34.45 -31.73 -12.48
N SER A 95 -33.14 -31.82 -12.70
CA SER A 95 -32.43 -31.06 -13.75
C SER A 95 -32.44 -31.73 -15.12
N GLN A 96 -32.92 -32.97 -15.20
CA GLN A 96 -32.91 -33.83 -16.39
C GLN A 96 -34.19 -34.69 -16.42
N THR A 97 -34.42 -35.41 -17.52
CA THR A 97 -35.57 -36.32 -17.63
C THR A 97 -35.43 -37.54 -16.71
N ALA A 98 -36.54 -38.20 -16.40
CA ALA A 98 -36.53 -39.35 -15.50
C ALA A 98 -35.70 -40.52 -16.03
N ASP A 99 -35.73 -40.75 -17.35
CA ASP A 99 -34.96 -41.82 -18.01
C ASP A 99 -33.45 -41.50 -18.01
N GLU A 100 -33.07 -40.23 -18.18
CA GLU A 100 -31.67 -39.78 -18.08
C GLU A 100 -31.14 -39.93 -16.65
N LEU A 101 -31.91 -39.47 -15.65
CA LEU A 101 -31.54 -39.63 -14.24
C LEU A 101 -31.44 -41.10 -13.85
N TYR A 102 -32.36 -41.92 -14.35
CA TYR A 102 -32.30 -43.36 -14.13
C TYR A 102 -31.02 -43.95 -14.74
N ALA A 103 -30.71 -43.61 -16.00
CA ALA A 103 -29.49 -44.07 -16.66
C ALA A 103 -28.20 -43.59 -15.97
N ILE A 104 -28.20 -42.41 -15.34
CA ILE A 104 -27.06 -41.87 -14.60
C ILE A 104 -26.92 -42.52 -13.22
N ARG A 105 -28.02 -42.68 -12.47
CA ARG A 105 -28.00 -43.17 -11.09
C ARG A 105 -27.88 -44.69 -11.01
N LYS A 106 -28.48 -45.43 -11.96
CA LYS A 106 -28.52 -46.90 -11.96
C LYS A 106 -27.13 -47.55 -11.92
N PRO A 107 -26.10 -47.09 -12.67
CA PRO A 107 -24.74 -47.60 -12.55
C PRO A 107 -24.13 -47.46 -11.15
N TYR A 108 -24.42 -46.38 -10.42
CA TYR A 108 -23.92 -46.19 -9.05
C TYR A 108 -24.64 -47.10 -8.04
N ILE A 109 -25.89 -47.47 -8.31
CA ILE A 109 -26.72 -48.35 -7.48
C ILE A 109 -26.37 -49.83 -7.73
N ASP A 110 -26.22 -50.23 -9.00
CA ASP A 110 -25.94 -51.61 -9.40
C ASP A 110 -24.51 -52.05 -9.10
N GLN A 111 -23.63 -51.10 -8.83
CA GLN A 111 -22.33 -51.40 -8.26
C GLN A 111 -22.55 -52.08 -6.90
N ALA A 112 -22.05 -53.32 -6.78
CA ALA A 112 -22.00 -54.06 -5.51
C ALA A 112 -21.01 -53.45 -4.48
N LYS A 113 -20.78 -52.13 -4.55
CA LYS A 113 -19.88 -51.36 -3.70
C LYS A 113 -20.53 -50.03 -3.31
N PRO A 114 -20.21 -49.53 -2.10
CA PRO A 114 -20.36 -48.12 -1.73
C PRO A 114 -20.04 -47.13 -2.85
N SER A 115 -21.00 -46.27 -3.21
CA SER A 115 -20.80 -45.18 -4.17
C SER A 115 -21.32 -43.85 -3.59
N THR A 116 -20.65 -42.74 -3.93
CA THR A 116 -21.03 -41.39 -3.52
C THR A 116 -20.74 -40.40 -4.65
N TYR A 117 -21.69 -39.52 -4.96
CA TYR A 117 -21.56 -38.45 -5.95
C TYR A 117 -22.41 -37.24 -5.56
N GLU A 118 -22.21 -36.11 -6.23
CA GLU A 118 -22.97 -34.88 -6.00
C GLU A 118 -23.88 -34.59 -7.18
N GLU A 119 -25.07 -34.06 -6.90
CA GLU A 119 -26.04 -33.65 -7.91
C GLU A 119 -26.55 -32.24 -7.61
N THR A 120 -26.64 -31.42 -8.65
CA THR A 120 -27.25 -30.09 -8.56
C THR A 120 -28.69 -30.16 -9.07
N LEU A 121 -29.63 -29.82 -8.18
CA LEU A 121 -31.05 -29.74 -8.47
C LEU A 121 -31.36 -28.44 -9.25
N SER A 122 -32.52 -28.39 -9.90
CA SER A 122 -32.93 -27.23 -10.72
C SER A 122 -33.08 -25.93 -9.94
N ASP A 123 -33.33 -26.01 -8.64
CA ASP A 123 -33.40 -24.86 -7.74
C ASP A 123 -32.03 -24.41 -7.19
N GLY A 124 -30.95 -25.07 -7.62
CA GLY A 124 -29.57 -24.75 -7.25
C GLY A 124 -29.09 -25.39 -5.94
N ARG A 125 -29.89 -26.27 -5.30
CA ARG A 125 -29.40 -27.10 -4.20
C ARG A 125 -28.39 -28.13 -4.70
N ILE A 126 -27.36 -28.39 -3.91
CA ILE A 126 -26.33 -29.41 -4.18
C ILE A 126 -26.50 -30.52 -3.15
N VAL A 127 -26.81 -31.72 -3.63
CA VAL A 127 -27.06 -32.88 -2.78
C VAL A 127 -25.94 -33.90 -2.94
N SER A 128 -25.31 -34.28 -1.84
CA SER A 128 -24.42 -35.44 -1.78
C SER A 128 -25.27 -36.70 -1.65
N ILE A 129 -25.14 -37.60 -2.62
CA ILE A 129 -25.91 -38.83 -2.75
C ILE A 129 -24.99 -40.01 -2.54
N SER A 130 -25.26 -40.82 -1.52
CA SER A 130 -24.50 -42.02 -1.19
C SER A 130 -25.37 -43.26 -1.26
N HIS A 131 -25.00 -44.23 -2.10
CA HIS A 131 -25.67 -45.53 -2.19
C HIS A 131 -24.87 -46.63 -1.50
N ARG A 132 -25.58 -47.57 -0.89
CA ARG A 132 -25.03 -48.78 -0.26
C ARG A 132 -25.92 -49.98 -0.62
N PRO A 133 -25.36 -51.05 -1.22
CA PRO A 133 -26.13 -52.25 -1.51
C PRO A 133 -26.51 -53.00 -0.22
N LEU A 134 -27.66 -53.67 -0.22
CA LEU A 134 -28.13 -54.52 0.89
C LEU A 134 -27.78 -55.99 0.66
N ALA A 135 -27.59 -56.74 1.74
CA ALA A 135 -27.20 -58.16 1.67
C ALA A 135 -28.23 -59.08 1.00
N LEU A 136 -29.52 -58.73 1.07
CA LEU A 136 -30.64 -59.51 0.51
C LEU A 136 -31.15 -58.95 -0.83
N GLY A 137 -30.37 -58.10 -1.48
CA GLY A 137 -30.77 -57.35 -2.68
C GLY A 137 -31.42 -56.00 -2.34
N GLY A 138 -31.40 -55.08 -3.31
CA GLY A 138 -31.78 -53.68 -3.09
C GLY A 138 -30.65 -52.80 -2.55
N TRP A 139 -30.95 -51.56 -2.19
CA TRP A 139 -29.97 -50.58 -1.73
C TRP A 139 -30.58 -49.56 -0.75
N VAL A 140 -29.73 -48.95 0.06
CA VAL A 140 -30.06 -47.75 0.84
C VAL A 140 -29.34 -46.54 0.24
N SER A 141 -30.04 -45.42 0.18
CA SER A 141 -29.52 -44.13 -0.30
C SER A 141 -29.60 -43.10 0.82
N ILE A 142 -28.51 -42.40 1.05
CA ILE A 142 -28.40 -41.29 2.00
C ILE A 142 -28.16 -40.02 1.20
N TYR A 143 -28.88 -38.96 1.56
CA TYR A 143 -28.89 -37.67 0.90
C TYR A 143 -28.57 -36.58 1.90
N GLU A 144 -27.59 -35.74 1.58
CA GLU A 144 -27.21 -34.61 2.39
C GLU A 144 -27.22 -33.34 1.53
N ASP A 145 -27.97 -32.32 1.94
CA ASP A 145 -27.88 -31.01 1.32
C ASP A 145 -26.59 -30.34 1.77
N ILE A 146 -25.64 -30.21 0.84
CA ILE A 146 -24.32 -29.62 1.06
C ILE A 146 -24.21 -28.22 0.46
N THR A 147 -25.33 -27.59 0.12
CA THR A 147 -25.36 -26.30 -0.60
C THR A 147 -24.65 -25.20 0.19
N GLU A 148 -24.96 -25.06 1.49
CA GLU A 148 -24.32 -24.04 2.34
C GLU A 148 -22.82 -24.29 2.48
N GLN A 149 -22.42 -25.55 2.65
CA GLN A 149 -21.02 -25.94 2.73
C GLN A 149 -20.27 -25.62 1.44
N ARG A 150 -20.84 -25.93 0.28
CA ARG A 150 -20.24 -25.64 -1.03
C ARG A 150 -20.12 -24.14 -1.28
N ARG A 151 -21.17 -23.35 -1.00
CA ARG A 151 -21.14 -21.89 -1.10
C ARG A 151 -20.06 -21.28 -0.21
N ALA A 152 -19.99 -21.70 1.06
CA ALA A 152 -18.95 -21.23 1.98
C ALA A 152 -17.53 -21.57 1.49
N GLN A 153 -17.32 -22.76 0.92
CA GLN A 153 -16.04 -23.15 0.32
C GLN A 153 -15.67 -22.32 -0.91
N GLU A 154 -16.63 -22.03 -1.78
CA GLU A 154 -16.42 -21.20 -2.98
C GLU A 154 -16.17 -19.73 -2.62
N ASP A 155 -16.95 -19.18 -1.70
CA ASP A 155 -16.78 -17.82 -1.20
C ASP A 155 -15.39 -17.64 -0.56
N LEU A 156 -14.94 -18.61 0.24
CA LEU A 156 -13.60 -18.59 0.83
C LEU A 156 -12.52 -18.62 -0.26
N LYS A 157 -12.64 -19.50 -1.26
CA LYS A 157 -11.70 -19.56 -2.39
C LYS A 157 -11.65 -18.25 -3.17
N GLU A 158 -12.80 -17.63 -3.44
CA GLU A 158 -12.86 -16.36 -4.16
C GLU A 158 -12.28 -15.21 -3.31
N GLN A 159 -12.51 -15.20 -2.00
CA GLN A 159 -11.86 -14.25 -1.09
C GLN A 159 -10.34 -14.39 -1.09
N HIS A 160 -9.82 -15.62 -1.01
CA HIS A 160 -8.37 -15.88 -1.11
C HIS A 160 -7.80 -15.39 -2.45
N ARG A 161 -8.49 -15.69 -3.56
CA ARG A 161 -8.06 -15.24 -4.89
C ARG A 161 -8.04 -13.72 -5.01
N ARG A 162 -9.06 -13.03 -4.48
CA ARG A 162 -9.11 -11.55 -4.45
C ARG A 162 -8.01 -10.97 -3.59
N PHE A 163 -7.71 -11.59 -2.45
CA PHE A 163 -6.63 -11.17 -1.56
C PHE A 163 -5.26 -11.28 -2.25
N ASP A 164 -4.97 -12.42 -2.88
CA ASP A 164 -3.72 -12.63 -3.63
C ASP A 164 -3.59 -11.66 -4.80
N ALA A 165 -4.69 -11.42 -5.53
CA ALA A 165 -4.73 -10.46 -6.63
C ALA A 165 -4.47 -9.03 -6.15
N ALA A 166 -5.03 -8.63 -5.00
CA ALA A 166 -4.77 -7.33 -4.41
C ALA A 166 -3.28 -7.17 -4.07
N LEU A 167 -2.69 -8.15 -3.37
CA LEU A 167 -1.27 -8.12 -3.01
C LEU A 167 -0.33 -8.11 -4.23
N ALA A 168 -0.68 -8.82 -5.29
CA ALA A 168 0.12 -8.90 -6.52
C ALA A 168 0.09 -7.60 -7.35
N ASN A 169 -0.98 -6.81 -7.24
CA ASN A 169 -1.15 -5.53 -7.94
C ASN A 169 -0.78 -4.31 -7.09
N MET A 170 -0.35 -4.49 -5.84
CA MET A 170 0.19 -3.40 -5.03
C MET A 170 1.53 -2.90 -5.59
N SER A 171 1.67 -1.57 -5.66
CA SER A 171 2.91 -0.91 -6.11
C SER A 171 4.05 -0.95 -5.08
N GLN A 172 3.70 -1.13 -3.80
CA GLN A 172 4.63 -1.22 -2.68
C GLN A 172 5.00 -2.68 -2.37
N GLY A 173 6.24 -2.90 -1.94
CA GLY A 173 6.61 -4.14 -1.29
C GLY A 173 5.88 -4.28 0.04
N LEU A 174 5.46 -5.49 0.39
CA LEU A 174 4.70 -5.75 1.62
C LEU A 174 5.17 -7.03 2.28
N LEU A 175 5.41 -6.94 3.59
CA LEU A 175 5.60 -8.05 4.51
C LEU A 175 4.59 -7.92 5.65
N MET A 176 3.99 -9.03 6.08
CA MET A 176 3.19 -9.06 7.31
C MET A 176 3.79 -10.07 8.28
N TYR A 177 3.82 -9.69 9.55
CA TYR A 177 4.27 -10.53 10.66
C TYR A 177 3.08 -10.81 11.58
N GLY A 178 2.96 -12.05 12.03
CA GLY A 178 1.99 -12.48 13.03
C GLY A 178 2.31 -11.93 14.42
N ALA A 179 1.43 -12.20 15.38
CA ALA A 179 1.63 -11.80 16.78
C ALA A 179 2.85 -12.49 17.43
N ASP A 180 3.31 -13.60 16.88
CA ASP A 180 4.53 -14.33 17.25
C ASP A 180 5.81 -13.76 16.62
N GLY A 181 5.69 -12.67 15.86
CA GLY A 181 6.80 -12.00 15.19
C GLY A 181 7.33 -12.72 13.96
N LYS A 182 6.61 -13.71 13.43
CA LYS A 182 6.99 -14.48 12.23
C LYS A 182 6.27 -13.99 10.98
N MET A 183 6.97 -14.00 9.86
CA MET A 183 6.43 -13.57 8.58
C MET A 183 5.32 -14.51 8.11
N ILE A 184 4.12 -13.97 7.92
CA ILE A 184 2.94 -14.70 7.45
C ILE A 184 2.58 -14.36 5.99
N VAL A 185 2.94 -13.17 5.52
CA VAL A 185 2.69 -12.73 4.14
C VAL A 185 3.92 -12.00 3.61
N ARG A 186 4.23 -12.27 2.35
CA ARG A 186 5.11 -11.44 1.52
C ARG A 186 4.52 -11.30 0.13
N ASN A 187 4.51 -10.11 -0.43
CA ASN A 187 4.07 -9.93 -1.81
C ASN A 187 5.24 -10.01 -2.80
N ARG A 188 4.91 -10.16 -4.08
CA ARG A 188 5.89 -10.20 -5.18
C ARG A 188 6.70 -8.91 -5.27
N ARG A 189 6.08 -7.76 -4.99
CA ARG A 189 6.70 -6.45 -5.16
C ARG A 189 7.88 -6.23 -4.22
N PHE A 190 7.84 -6.79 -3.00
CA PHE A 190 8.99 -6.77 -2.08
C PHE A 190 10.19 -7.50 -2.70
N LEU A 191 9.97 -8.68 -3.27
CA LEU A 191 11.02 -9.47 -3.91
C LEU A 191 11.66 -8.72 -5.09
N GLU A 192 10.82 -8.12 -5.93
CA GLU A 192 11.28 -7.32 -7.08
C GLU A 192 12.05 -6.07 -6.65
N LEU A 193 11.55 -5.34 -5.64
CA LEU A 193 12.17 -4.11 -5.15
C LEU A 193 13.59 -4.39 -4.65
N TYR A 194 13.76 -5.47 -3.92
CA TYR A 194 15.05 -5.85 -3.32
C TYR A 194 15.90 -6.74 -4.23
N ASN A 195 15.38 -7.17 -5.39
CA ASN A 195 16.00 -8.12 -6.30
C ASN A 195 16.40 -9.45 -5.61
N VAL A 196 15.47 -9.99 -4.81
CA VAL A 196 15.65 -11.20 -4.00
C VAL A 196 14.61 -12.25 -4.36
N THR A 197 14.83 -13.49 -3.95
CA THR A 197 13.91 -14.59 -4.24
C THR A 197 13.04 -14.95 -3.05
N ALA A 198 11.97 -15.69 -3.32
CA ALA A 198 11.12 -16.31 -2.33
C ALA A 198 11.88 -17.20 -1.31
N ALA A 199 13.01 -17.78 -1.74
CA ALA A 199 13.83 -18.65 -0.91
C ALA A 199 14.72 -17.86 0.07
N ASP A 200 15.04 -16.60 -0.26
CA ASP A 200 15.79 -15.72 0.64
C ASP A 200 14.93 -15.24 1.83
N PHE A 201 13.61 -15.16 1.64
CA PHE A 201 12.65 -14.73 2.65
C PHE A 201 11.51 -15.73 2.79
N PRO A 202 11.75 -16.93 3.36
CA PRO A 202 10.70 -17.90 3.56
C PRO A 202 9.64 -17.40 4.55
N LEU A 203 8.42 -17.92 4.44
CA LEU A 203 7.40 -17.67 5.46
C LEU A 203 7.86 -18.32 6.78
N GLY A 204 7.53 -17.68 7.90
CA GLY A 204 8.00 -18.08 9.23
C GLY A 204 9.25 -17.36 9.70
N THR A 205 9.99 -16.68 8.82
CA THR A 205 11.17 -15.88 9.18
C THR A 205 10.80 -14.72 10.09
N THR A 206 11.60 -14.48 11.12
CA THR A 206 11.42 -13.37 12.06
C THR A 206 11.86 -12.04 11.46
N HIS A 207 11.43 -10.92 12.06
CA HIS A 207 11.86 -9.60 11.57
C HIS A 207 13.38 -9.40 11.65
N ARG A 208 14.01 -9.90 12.71
CA ARG A 208 15.46 -9.87 12.90
C ARG A 208 16.19 -10.61 11.78
N GLU A 209 15.83 -11.88 11.55
CA GLU A 209 16.44 -12.70 10.49
C GLU A 209 16.26 -12.06 9.11
N ALA A 210 15.11 -11.44 8.84
CA ALA A 210 14.90 -10.72 7.59
C ALA A 210 15.83 -9.51 7.42
N LEU A 211 16.10 -8.74 8.49
CA LEU A 211 17.05 -7.63 8.46
C LEU A 211 18.50 -8.12 8.29
N GLU A 212 18.87 -9.17 9.03
CA GLU A 212 20.18 -9.82 8.91
C GLU A 212 20.41 -10.34 7.48
N ARG A 213 19.39 -10.97 6.89
CA ARG A 213 19.46 -11.44 5.50
C ARG A 213 19.65 -10.31 4.49
N LEU A 214 19.00 -9.16 4.69
CA LEU A 214 19.19 -7.98 3.84
C LEU A 214 20.62 -7.41 3.94
N LEU A 215 21.27 -7.53 5.10
CA LEU A 215 22.68 -7.17 5.29
C LEU A 215 23.62 -8.20 4.64
N GLU A 216 23.36 -9.50 4.82
CA GLU A 216 24.15 -10.57 4.20
C GLU A 216 24.15 -10.48 2.67
N LEU A 217 23.02 -10.11 2.08
CA LEU A 217 22.88 -9.87 0.65
C LEU A 217 23.49 -8.54 0.18
N GLY A 218 24.00 -7.73 1.12
CA GLY A 218 24.64 -6.45 0.82
C GLY A 218 23.66 -5.40 0.27
N ILE A 219 22.37 -5.47 0.62
CA ILE A 219 21.35 -4.58 0.09
C ILE A 219 21.23 -3.30 0.94
N TYR A 220 21.24 -3.45 2.26
CA TYR A 220 21.29 -2.33 3.18
C TYR A 220 22.73 -1.87 3.40
N THR A 221 22.93 -0.56 3.43
CA THR A 221 24.12 0.03 4.07
C THR A 221 24.09 -0.29 5.57
N GLU A 222 25.26 -0.39 6.23
CA GLU A 222 25.37 -0.76 7.65
C GLU A 222 24.22 -0.22 8.52
N ILE A 223 23.37 -1.13 9.00
CA ILE A 223 22.32 -0.84 9.98
C ILE A 223 22.62 -1.58 11.28
N ASP A 224 22.31 -0.94 12.40
CA ASP A 224 22.25 -1.59 13.70
C ASP A 224 20.93 -2.37 13.80
N VAL A 225 21.01 -3.69 13.61
CA VAL A 225 19.85 -4.59 13.65
C VAL A 225 19.16 -4.55 15.02
N ASP A 226 19.93 -4.47 16.12
CA ASP A 226 19.36 -4.46 17.47
C ASP A 226 18.56 -3.18 17.71
N SER A 227 19.11 -2.04 17.31
CA SER A 227 18.39 -0.76 17.36
C SER A 227 17.11 -0.78 16.53
N GLU A 228 17.13 -1.42 15.36
CA GLU A 228 15.98 -1.48 14.45
C GLU A 228 14.87 -2.40 14.94
N VAL A 229 15.24 -3.54 15.53
CA VAL A 229 14.30 -4.44 16.19
C VAL A 229 13.66 -3.73 17.38
N ALA A 230 14.45 -3.08 18.24
CA ALA A 230 13.94 -2.34 19.41
C ALA A 230 12.98 -1.20 19.03
N LYS A 231 13.29 -0.42 17.98
CA LYS A 231 12.38 0.62 17.46
C LYS A 231 11.07 0.02 16.96
N THR A 232 11.15 -1.14 16.31
CA THR A 232 9.96 -1.86 15.83
C THR A 232 9.11 -2.30 17.02
N GLU A 233 9.69 -2.97 18.01
CA GLU A 233 8.98 -3.41 19.22
C GLU A 233 8.35 -2.24 20.00
N ALA A 234 9.07 -1.13 20.15
CA ALA A 234 8.55 0.07 20.81
C ALA A 234 7.36 0.68 20.04
N CYS A 235 7.42 0.69 18.70
CA CYS A 235 6.34 1.16 17.84
C CYS A 235 5.07 0.30 17.97
N LEU A 236 5.26 -1.03 18.02
CA LEU A 236 4.18 -1.99 18.22
C LEU A 236 3.51 -1.83 19.58
N THR A 237 4.32 -1.69 20.63
CA THR A 237 3.83 -1.46 22.00
C THR A 237 3.05 -0.16 22.10
N ALA A 238 3.52 0.90 21.43
CA ALA A 238 2.85 2.19 21.41
C ALA A 238 1.61 2.24 20.50
N ALA A 239 1.31 1.16 19.76
CA ALA A 239 0.26 1.09 18.74
C ALA A 239 0.29 2.24 17.72
N LYS A 240 1.50 2.74 17.40
CA LYS A 240 1.71 3.87 16.48
C LYS A 240 2.26 3.39 15.16
N MET A 241 2.11 4.23 14.13
CA MET A 241 2.79 4.07 12.86
C MET A 241 4.20 4.66 12.98
N HIS A 242 5.19 3.96 12.42
CA HIS A 242 6.56 4.46 12.31
C HIS A 242 7.06 4.30 10.89
N SER A 243 7.62 5.37 10.34
CA SER A 243 8.18 5.41 8.99
C SER A 243 9.63 5.86 9.05
N ALA A 244 10.48 5.23 8.25
CA ALA A 244 11.88 5.61 8.18
C ALA A 244 12.44 5.38 6.77
N TYR A 245 13.32 6.27 6.32
CA TYR A 245 14.01 6.13 5.05
C TYR A 245 15.19 5.17 5.18
N ARG A 246 15.40 4.33 4.16
CA ARG A 246 16.53 3.40 4.05
C ARG A 246 17.23 3.65 2.73
N HIS A 247 18.54 3.86 2.80
CA HIS A 247 19.39 3.94 1.62
C HIS A 247 19.90 2.54 1.31
N LEU A 248 19.70 2.12 0.06
CA LEU A 248 20.22 0.87 -0.45
C LEU A 248 21.63 1.08 -1.01
N THR A 249 22.42 0.02 -1.09
CA THR A 249 23.79 0.04 -1.63
C THR A 249 23.84 0.42 -3.11
N ASP A 250 22.75 0.22 -3.87
CA ASP A 250 22.62 0.62 -5.27
C ASP A 250 22.22 2.10 -5.47
N GLY A 251 22.13 2.88 -4.38
CA GLY A 251 21.81 4.31 -4.40
C GLY A 251 20.32 4.63 -4.45
N ARG A 252 19.43 3.63 -4.38
CA ARG A 252 17.98 3.86 -4.18
C ARG A 252 17.67 4.22 -2.74
N THR A 253 16.55 4.92 -2.55
CA THR A 253 15.99 5.26 -1.23
C THR A 253 14.60 4.68 -1.10
N VAL A 254 14.42 3.81 -0.10
CA VAL A 254 13.15 3.15 0.21
C VAL A 254 12.55 3.73 1.49
N LEU A 255 11.28 4.13 1.44
CA LEU A 255 10.50 4.46 2.62
C LEU A 255 9.92 3.18 3.23
N VAL A 256 10.38 2.84 4.44
CA VAL A 256 9.89 1.68 5.18
C VAL A 256 8.89 2.14 6.22
N THR A 257 7.63 1.72 6.07
CA THR A 257 6.56 2.05 7.02
C THR A 257 6.11 0.80 7.75
N ARG A 258 6.04 0.89 9.08
CA ARG A 258 5.59 -0.18 9.97
C ARG A 258 4.30 0.24 10.64
N ARG A 259 3.31 -0.64 10.60
CA ARG A 259 1.99 -0.38 11.19
C ARG A 259 1.47 -1.63 11.93
N PRO A 260 1.06 -1.51 13.21
CA PRO A 260 0.43 -2.60 13.93
C PRO A 260 -0.91 -2.98 13.28
N MET A 261 -1.25 -4.26 13.29
CA MET A 261 -2.52 -4.78 12.80
C MET A 261 -3.50 -5.02 13.94
N ASN A 262 -4.80 -4.94 13.64
CA ASN A 262 -5.84 -5.29 14.60
C ASN A 262 -5.83 -6.82 14.81
N GLY A 263 -5.83 -7.27 16.07
CA GLY A 263 -5.69 -8.70 16.40
C GLY A 263 -4.25 -9.20 16.59
N GLY A 264 -3.26 -8.29 16.56
CA GLY A 264 -1.85 -8.62 16.81
C GLY A 264 -1.02 -8.72 15.52
N GLY A 265 0.30 -8.68 15.67
CA GLY A 265 1.22 -8.60 14.54
C GLY A 265 1.27 -7.21 13.89
N TRP A 266 1.95 -7.11 12.75
CA TRP A 266 2.13 -5.85 12.04
C TRP A 266 2.41 -6.02 10.55
N VAL A 267 2.19 -4.96 9.79
CA VAL A 267 2.53 -4.85 8.38
C VAL A 267 3.72 -3.92 8.21
N VAL A 268 4.62 -4.29 7.30
CA VAL A 268 5.73 -3.47 6.82
C VAL A 268 5.54 -3.23 5.33
N THR A 269 5.47 -1.97 4.92
CA THR A 269 5.45 -1.58 3.51
C THR A 269 6.74 -0.90 3.11
N PHE A 270 7.11 -1.11 1.85
CA PHE A 270 8.36 -0.65 1.24
C PHE A 270 8.02 0.10 -0.04
N ASP A 271 8.35 1.39 -0.07
CA ASP A 271 8.07 2.26 -1.21
C ASP A 271 9.37 2.85 -1.76
N ASP A 272 9.61 2.68 -3.06
CA ASP A 272 10.77 3.29 -3.71
C ASP A 272 10.48 4.77 -3.96
N VAL A 273 11.08 5.63 -3.15
CA VAL A 273 10.88 7.09 -3.20
C VAL A 273 12.06 7.80 -3.85
N THR A 274 12.94 7.06 -4.55
CA THR A 274 14.19 7.61 -5.10
C THR A 274 13.95 8.78 -6.05
N GLU A 275 13.11 8.60 -7.07
CA GLU A 275 12.83 9.65 -8.05
C GLU A 275 12.07 10.83 -7.43
N ARG A 276 11.10 10.52 -6.55
CA ARG A 276 10.34 11.52 -5.82
C ARG A 276 11.26 12.42 -5.00
N ARG A 277 12.17 11.82 -4.22
CA ARG A 277 13.15 12.57 -3.42
C ARG A 277 14.13 13.36 -4.26
N ARG A 278 14.70 12.77 -5.32
CA ARG A 278 15.60 13.50 -6.24
C ARG A 278 14.89 14.71 -6.86
N THR A 279 13.61 14.58 -7.16
CA THR A 279 12.79 15.68 -7.68
C THR A 279 12.52 16.73 -6.61
N GLU A 280 12.14 16.34 -5.39
CA GLU A 280 11.93 17.26 -4.26
C GLU A 280 13.21 18.03 -3.90
N GLU A 281 14.36 17.34 -3.83
CA GLU A 281 15.68 17.93 -3.57
C GLU A 281 16.09 18.89 -4.69
N ARG A 282 15.86 18.51 -5.95
CA ARG A 282 16.11 19.39 -7.11
C ARG A 282 15.19 20.59 -7.13
N MET A 283 13.91 20.43 -6.80
CA MET A 283 12.94 21.54 -6.70
C MET A 283 13.36 22.51 -5.59
N THR A 284 13.77 21.99 -4.43
CA THR A 284 14.29 22.80 -3.33
C THR A 284 15.53 23.57 -3.76
N HIS A 285 16.48 22.90 -4.43
CA HIS A 285 17.67 23.56 -4.94
C HIS A 285 17.33 24.65 -5.98
N LEU A 286 16.42 24.39 -6.92
CA LEU A 286 15.96 25.38 -7.90
C LEU A 286 15.21 26.56 -7.27
N ALA A 287 14.51 26.34 -6.16
CA ALA A 287 13.83 27.40 -5.44
C ALA A 287 14.80 28.39 -4.79
N HIS A 288 16.02 27.96 -4.45
CA HIS A 288 16.99 28.75 -3.69
C HIS A 288 18.30 29.09 -4.45
N HIS A 289 18.58 28.48 -5.60
CA HIS A 289 19.83 28.69 -6.34
C HIS A 289 19.61 29.08 -7.82
N ASP A 290 20.54 29.87 -8.36
CA ASP A 290 20.63 30.23 -9.78
C ASP A 290 21.17 29.04 -10.59
N THR A 291 20.45 28.66 -11.64
CA THR A 291 20.75 27.43 -12.40
C THR A 291 22.04 27.50 -13.21
N LEU A 292 22.52 28.70 -13.53
CA LEU A 292 23.72 28.88 -14.35
C LEU A 292 24.99 28.86 -13.48
N THR A 293 24.97 29.62 -12.38
CA THR A 293 26.16 29.88 -11.55
C THR A 293 26.22 29.02 -10.28
N GLY A 294 25.09 28.43 -9.87
CA GLY A 294 24.98 27.67 -8.60
C GLY A 294 24.95 28.53 -7.34
N LEU A 295 25.09 29.85 -7.48
CA LEU A 295 24.95 30.80 -6.38
C LEU A 295 23.51 30.81 -5.85
N PRO A 296 23.28 31.22 -4.59
CA PRO A 296 21.98 31.66 -4.11
C PRO A 296 21.26 32.54 -5.14
N ASN A 297 19.96 32.30 -5.35
CA ASN A 297 19.12 33.17 -6.16
C ASN A 297 18.52 34.30 -5.31
N ARG A 298 17.71 35.15 -5.95
CA ARG A 298 17.04 36.27 -5.29
C ARG A 298 16.18 35.83 -4.09
N SER A 299 15.49 34.70 -4.17
CA SER A 299 14.62 34.19 -3.11
C SER A 299 15.42 33.81 -1.86
N MET A 300 16.48 33.00 -2.02
CA MET A 300 17.36 32.60 -0.90
C MET A 300 18.11 33.78 -0.29
N PHE A 301 18.57 34.72 -1.13
CA PHE A 301 19.17 35.96 -0.65
C PHE A 301 18.20 36.73 0.25
N ARG A 302 16.95 36.89 -0.22
CA ARG A 302 15.92 37.65 0.51
C ARG A 302 15.59 37.00 1.84
N GLU A 303 15.39 35.69 1.85
CA GLU A 303 15.17 34.92 3.08
C GLU A 303 16.29 35.12 4.10
N ARG A 304 17.57 35.04 3.66
CA ARG A 304 18.71 35.27 4.55
C ARG A 304 18.81 36.71 5.04
N LEU A 305 18.45 37.68 4.22
CA LEU A 305 18.45 39.09 4.61
C LEU A 305 17.33 39.36 5.63
N ASP A 306 16.10 38.93 5.36
CA ASP A 306 14.97 39.14 6.27
C ASP A 306 15.23 38.48 7.64
N LEU A 307 15.75 37.25 7.66
CA LEU A 307 16.17 36.57 8.91
C LEU A 307 17.23 37.35 9.70
N ALA A 308 18.15 38.03 9.01
CA ALA A 308 19.18 38.83 9.65
C ALA A 308 18.64 40.16 10.21
N LEU A 309 17.66 40.75 9.54
CA LEU A 309 17.02 42.01 9.93
C LEU A 309 16.00 41.80 11.07
N GLU A 310 15.40 40.61 11.18
CA GLU A 310 14.48 40.23 12.26
C GLU A 310 15.18 39.93 13.61
N ALA A 311 16.51 39.87 13.64
CA ALA A 311 17.25 39.56 14.86
C ALA A 311 17.02 40.62 15.96
N THR A 312 16.81 40.17 17.21
CA THR A 312 16.54 41.07 18.36
C THR A 312 17.66 42.09 18.60
N ALA A 313 18.90 41.74 18.26
CA ALA A 313 20.04 42.65 18.32
C ALA A 313 20.36 43.17 16.91
N VAL A 314 20.31 44.50 16.75
CA VAL A 314 20.71 45.18 15.51
C VAL A 314 22.19 44.90 15.25
N THR A 315 22.46 44.06 14.25
CA THR A 315 23.81 43.70 13.84
C THR A 315 24.09 44.38 12.50
N PRO A 316 25.04 45.33 12.42
CA PRO A 316 25.35 46.00 11.17
C PRO A 316 25.77 45.02 10.07
N LEU A 317 25.27 45.27 8.86
CA LEU A 317 25.61 44.53 7.65
C LEU A 317 25.68 45.49 6.46
N ALA A 318 26.35 45.10 5.38
CA ALA A 318 26.39 45.88 4.15
C ALA A 318 25.88 45.06 2.96
N ILE A 319 25.05 45.68 2.14
CA ILE A 319 24.53 45.16 0.88
C ILE A 319 25.31 45.77 -0.26
N PHE A 320 25.81 44.94 -1.17
CA PHE A 320 26.48 45.36 -2.38
C PHE A 320 25.62 44.91 -3.56
N SER A 321 25.06 45.83 -4.32
CA SER A 321 24.48 45.55 -5.65
C SER A 321 25.59 45.67 -6.68
N LEU A 322 25.75 44.67 -7.54
CA LEU A 322 26.83 44.60 -8.54
C LEU A 322 26.27 44.32 -9.94
N ASP A 323 26.91 44.89 -10.95
CA ASP A 323 26.57 44.68 -12.36
C ASP A 323 27.83 44.63 -13.22
N LEU A 324 27.88 43.66 -14.13
CA LEU A 324 29.01 43.53 -15.06
C LEU A 324 28.93 44.57 -16.17
N ASP A 325 29.92 45.45 -16.21
CA ASP A 325 29.94 46.54 -17.17
C ASP A 325 30.08 46.03 -18.60
N ARG A 326 29.12 46.42 -19.46
CA ARG A 326 29.10 46.07 -20.89
C ARG A 326 29.04 44.56 -21.14
N PHE A 327 28.46 43.76 -20.24
CA PHE A 327 28.26 42.33 -20.46
C PHE A 327 27.52 42.01 -21.77
N LYS A 328 26.54 42.83 -22.15
CA LYS A 328 25.85 42.71 -23.45
C LYS A 328 26.82 42.70 -24.64
N ALA A 329 27.87 43.54 -24.63
CA ALA A 329 28.85 43.57 -25.70
C ALA A 329 29.66 42.26 -25.80
N VAL A 330 29.87 41.56 -24.67
CA VAL A 330 30.49 40.23 -24.67
C VAL A 330 29.58 39.22 -25.39
N ASN A 331 28.29 39.22 -25.07
CA ASN A 331 27.31 38.36 -25.74
C ASN A 331 27.20 38.68 -27.24
N ASP A 332 27.17 39.95 -27.61
CA ASP A 332 27.06 40.38 -29.00
C ASP A 332 28.32 40.00 -29.81
N THR A 333 29.50 39.98 -29.18
CA THR A 333 30.77 39.66 -29.85
C THR A 333 31.05 38.15 -29.89
N TRP A 334 30.76 37.41 -28.82
CA TRP A 334 31.20 36.02 -28.63
C TRP A 334 30.07 35.01 -28.44
N GLY A 335 28.82 35.47 -28.43
CA GLY A 335 27.62 34.67 -28.25
C GLY A 335 27.28 34.34 -26.80
N HIS A 336 26.02 33.97 -26.55
CA HIS A 336 25.51 33.60 -25.22
C HIS A 336 26.33 32.53 -24.49
N PRO A 337 26.84 31.45 -25.14
CA PRO A 337 27.67 30.47 -24.44
C PRO A 337 28.95 31.06 -23.82
N ALA A 338 29.53 32.10 -24.44
CA ALA A 338 30.69 32.79 -23.89
C ALA A 338 30.31 33.68 -22.71
N GLY A 339 29.15 34.36 -22.78
CA GLY A 339 28.59 35.08 -21.65
C GLY A 339 28.26 34.19 -20.47
N ASP A 340 27.67 33.02 -20.72
CA ASP A 340 27.37 32.01 -19.69
C ASP A 340 28.63 31.53 -18.97
N TRP A 341 29.70 31.25 -19.73
CA TRP A 341 31.00 30.91 -19.18
C TRP A 341 31.61 32.06 -18.37
N LEU A 342 31.47 33.30 -18.86
CA LEU A 342 31.95 34.49 -18.15
C LEU A 342 31.22 34.67 -16.82
N LEU A 343 29.89 34.51 -16.81
CA LEU A 343 29.07 34.61 -15.59
C LEU A 343 29.47 33.57 -14.54
N LYS A 344 29.72 32.31 -14.96
CA LYS A 344 30.26 31.26 -14.07
C LYS A 344 31.62 31.66 -13.50
N SER A 345 32.51 32.18 -14.34
CA SER A 345 33.85 32.60 -13.91
C SER A 345 33.81 33.80 -12.98
N VAL A 346 32.89 34.74 -13.20
CA VAL A 346 32.62 35.89 -12.32
C VAL A 346 32.10 35.39 -10.98
N ALA A 347 31.12 34.49 -10.97
CA ALA A 347 30.58 33.90 -9.74
C ALA A 347 31.67 33.26 -8.89
N GLU A 348 32.55 32.45 -9.49
CA GLU A 348 33.70 31.86 -8.80
C GLU A 348 34.65 32.92 -8.23
N ARG A 349 34.97 33.97 -9.00
CA ARG A 349 35.84 35.06 -8.53
C ARG A 349 35.21 35.84 -7.38
N LEU A 350 33.90 36.10 -7.44
CA LEU A 350 33.17 36.78 -6.36
C LEU A 350 33.16 35.93 -5.08
N GLN A 351 32.89 34.62 -5.19
CA GLN A 351 32.98 33.72 -4.04
C GLN A 351 34.37 33.72 -3.41
N ARG A 352 35.44 33.69 -4.21
CA ARG A 352 36.82 33.77 -3.69
C ARG A 352 37.17 35.13 -3.07
N CYS A 353 36.43 36.19 -3.39
CA CYS A 353 36.58 37.50 -2.75
C CYS A 353 35.97 37.53 -1.34
N LEU A 354 35.07 36.62 -0.99
CA LEU A 354 34.48 36.52 0.34
C LEU A 354 35.36 35.66 1.23
N HIS A 355 35.85 36.23 2.34
CA HIS A 355 36.71 35.52 3.30
C HIS A 355 35.93 34.98 4.51
N ASN A 356 34.73 35.49 4.74
CA ASN A 356 33.88 35.07 5.85
C ASN A 356 32.83 34.09 5.32
N GLU A 357 32.73 32.92 5.95
CA GLU A 357 31.80 31.85 5.56
C GLU A 357 30.33 32.27 5.72
N THR A 358 30.06 33.29 6.54
CA THR A 358 28.70 33.81 6.70
C THR A 358 28.29 34.74 5.56
N ASP A 359 29.24 35.34 4.83
CA ASP A 359 28.93 36.27 3.73
C ASP A 359 28.24 35.52 2.58
N VAL A 360 27.30 36.22 1.92
CA VAL A 360 26.47 35.63 0.87
C VAL A 360 26.70 36.37 -0.41
N VAL A 361 26.99 35.66 -1.49
CA VAL A 361 26.90 36.19 -2.86
C VAL A 361 25.76 35.49 -3.57
N ALA A 362 24.89 36.26 -4.20
CA ALA A 362 23.74 35.78 -4.95
C ALA A 362 23.76 36.34 -6.38
N ARG A 363 23.11 35.65 -7.31
CA ARG A 363 22.83 36.16 -8.65
C ARG A 363 21.33 36.42 -8.78
N PHE A 364 20.95 37.65 -9.11
CA PHE A 364 19.54 38.05 -9.21
C PHE A 364 18.98 37.82 -10.62
N GLY A 365 19.85 37.74 -11.62
CA GLY A 365 19.51 37.48 -13.02
C GLY A 365 20.45 38.24 -13.94
N GLY A 366 20.50 37.86 -15.23
CA GLY A 366 21.36 38.56 -16.20
C GLY A 366 22.82 38.66 -15.75
N ASP A 367 23.33 39.88 -15.66
CA ASP A 367 24.66 40.29 -15.19
C ASP A 367 24.68 40.85 -13.76
N GLU A 368 23.56 40.75 -13.02
CA GLU A 368 23.39 41.32 -11.69
C GLU A 368 23.72 40.31 -10.58
N PHE A 369 24.60 40.73 -9.68
CA PHE A 369 24.97 40.00 -8.47
C PHE A 369 24.71 40.86 -7.24
N VAL A 370 24.43 40.23 -6.10
CA VAL A 370 24.24 40.94 -4.85
C VAL A 370 25.00 40.23 -3.74
N ILE A 371 25.67 40.99 -2.88
CA ILE A 371 26.42 40.46 -1.73
C ILE A 371 25.83 40.98 -0.43
N ILE A 372 25.67 40.09 0.56
CA ILE A 372 25.50 40.44 1.97
C ILE A 372 26.85 40.24 2.65
N GLN A 373 27.43 41.32 3.16
CA GLN A 373 28.56 41.27 4.06
C GLN A 373 28.03 41.31 5.50
N PHE A 374 28.15 40.18 6.19
CA PHE A 374 27.82 40.08 7.61
C PHE A 374 29.01 40.52 8.47
N ASN A 375 28.76 40.75 9.77
CA ASN A 375 29.76 41.22 10.73
C ASN A 375 30.44 42.51 10.27
N PHE A 376 29.66 43.49 9.83
CA PHE A 376 30.20 44.76 9.35
C PHE A 376 30.93 45.49 10.49
N LYS A 377 32.23 45.71 10.30
CA LYS A 377 33.12 46.39 11.28
C LYS A 377 33.38 47.86 10.93
N GLY A 378 32.54 48.46 10.08
CA GLY A 378 32.66 49.84 9.63
C GLY A 378 32.94 49.98 8.13
N ILE A 379 32.73 51.21 7.61
CA ILE A 379 32.79 51.57 6.18
C ILE A 379 34.11 51.13 5.53
N ALA A 380 35.24 51.28 6.23
CA ALA A 380 36.55 50.89 5.74
C ALA A 380 36.66 49.38 5.42
N ASN A 381 35.87 48.52 6.08
CA ASN A 381 35.83 47.09 5.78
C ASN A 381 35.07 46.82 4.48
N ALA A 382 33.87 47.40 4.34
CA ALA A 382 33.09 47.29 3.11
C ALA A 382 33.86 47.87 1.91
N GLU A 383 34.56 48.98 2.10
CA GLU A 383 35.39 49.60 1.06
C GLU A 383 36.54 48.66 0.62
N LYS A 384 37.19 47.96 1.56
CA LYS A 384 38.22 46.96 1.23
C LYS A 384 37.65 45.81 0.39
N LEU A 385 36.45 45.32 0.72
CA LEU A 385 35.77 44.29 -0.06
C LEU A 385 35.43 44.83 -1.47
N ALA A 386 34.86 46.03 -1.57
CA ALA A 386 34.52 46.66 -2.84
C ALA A 386 35.73 46.81 -3.77
N LYS A 387 36.83 47.38 -3.25
CA LYS A 387 38.09 47.52 -4.01
C LYS A 387 38.62 46.18 -4.50
N ARG A 388 38.64 45.18 -3.61
CA ARG A 388 39.07 43.81 -3.96
C ARG A 388 38.22 43.22 -5.09
N ILE A 389 36.90 43.41 -5.06
CA ILE A 389 35.99 42.93 -6.10
C ILE A 389 36.29 43.62 -7.43
N VAL A 390 36.33 44.96 -7.46
CA VAL A 390 36.63 45.72 -8.68
C VAL A 390 37.96 45.28 -9.30
N GLU A 391 39.02 45.20 -8.49
CA GLU A 391 40.35 44.79 -8.93
C GLU A 391 40.40 43.33 -9.42
N THR A 392 39.65 42.42 -8.77
CA THR A 392 39.68 40.99 -9.10
C THR A 392 38.86 40.68 -10.34
N ILE A 393 37.73 41.34 -10.53
CA ILE A 393 36.88 41.16 -11.71
C ILE A 393 37.48 41.88 -12.92
N GLY A 394 38.11 43.05 -12.74
CA GLY A 394 38.78 43.77 -13.83
C GLY A 394 39.98 43.03 -14.45
N LYS A 395 40.47 41.95 -13.84
CA LYS A 395 41.52 41.09 -14.43
C LYS A 395 40.98 40.31 -15.64
N PRO A 396 41.79 40.07 -16.69
CA PRO A 396 41.33 39.34 -17.89
C PRO A 396 40.75 37.96 -17.57
N PHE A 397 39.72 37.56 -18.28
CA PHE A 397 39.15 36.21 -18.26
C PHE A 397 39.63 35.44 -19.49
N ARG A 398 40.31 34.30 -19.27
CA ARG A 398 40.90 33.50 -20.34
C ARG A 398 40.13 32.18 -20.49
N ASP A 399 39.46 32.01 -21.64
CA ASP A 399 38.79 30.78 -22.04
C ASP A 399 39.41 30.26 -23.35
N LYS A 400 40.19 29.19 -23.28
CA LYS A 400 40.91 28.60 -24.42
C LYS A 400 41.76 29.65 -25.16
N ASN A 401 41.26 30.17 -26.29
CA ASN A 401 41.92 31.17 -27.15
C ASN A 401 41.27 32.57 -27.06
N ARG A 402 40.41 32.81 -26.08
CA ARG A 402 39.68 34.07 -25.88
C ARG A 402 40.21 34.78 -24.65
N GLU A 403 40.43 36.08 -24.77
CA GLU A 403 40.71 36.96 -23.63
C GLU A 403 39.61 38.02 -23.56
N MET A 404 38.81 37.96 -22.50
CA MET A 404 37.67 38.85 -22.28
C MET A 404 38.00 39.81 -21.14
N HIS A 405 37.67 41.09 -21.35
CA HIS A 405 37.80 42.14 -20.37
C HIS A 405 36.42 42.68 -20.04
N VAL A 406 36.05 42.61 -18.76
CA VAL A 406 34.78 43.11 -18.24
C VAL A 406 35.07 43.89 -16.95
N GLY A 407 34.42 45.05 -16.80
CA GLY A 407 34.44 45.81 -15.55
C GLY A 407 33.29 45.37 -14.64
N ILE A 408 33.30 45.85 -13.40
CA ILE A 408 32.16 45.69 -12.51
C ILE A 408 31.88 46.99 -11.79
N SER A 409 30.61 47.41 -11.82
CA SER A 409 30.14 48.55 -11.04
C SER A 409 29.45 48.05 -9.78
N LEU A 410 29.62 48.75 -8.65
CA LEU A 410 29.00 48.39 -7.38
C LEU A 410 28.29 49.59 -6.74
N GLY A 411 27.14 49.33 -6.12
CA GLY A 411 26.48 50.21 -5.19
C GLY A 411 26.38 49.56 -3.82
N ILE A 412 26.62 50.33 -2.75
CA ILE A 412 26.73 49.81 -1.38
C ILE A 412 25.75 50.54 -0.47
N ALA A 413 24.92 49.80 0.27
CA ALA A 413 24.07 50.34 1.34
C ALA A 413 24.36 49.60 2.65
N VAL A 414 24.33 50.32 3.77
CA VAL A 414 24.69 49.82 5.10
C VAL A 414 23.48 49.82 6.01
N PHE A 415 23.17 48.67 6.60
CA PHE A 415 22.18 48.56 7.67
C PHE A 415 22.82 48.92 9.03
N PRO A 416 22.14 49.70 9.90
CA PRO A 416 20.78 50.24 9.74
C PRO A 416 20.70 51.64 9.10
N ASP A 417 21.84 52.28 8.84
CA ASP A 417 21.91 53.71 8.48
C ASP A 417 21.21 54.05 7.14
N ASP A 418 21.31 53.15 6.17
CA ASP A 418 20.77 53.32 4.81
C ASP A 418 19.43 52.59 4.60
N GLY A 419 18.80 52.05 5.66
CA GLY A 419 17.51 51.38 5.56
C GLY A 419 17.23 50.41 6.70
N GLY A 420 15.95 50.25 7.06
CA GLY A 420 15.50 49.34 8.13
C GLY A 420 14.92 48.00 7.65
N ASP A 421 14.72 47.85 6.33
CA ASP A 421 14.12 46.68 5.71
C ASP A 421 14.88 46.31 4.42
N ALA A 422 14.69 45.07 3.97
CA ALA A 422 15.39 44.52 2.82
C ALA A 422 15.09 45.26 1.50
N ASP A 423 13.87 45.74 1.29
CA ASP A 423 13.51 46.46 0.06
C ASP A 423 14.18 47.83 0.00
N THR A 424 14.21 48.55 1.13
CA THR A 424 14.87 49.84 1.23
C THR A 424 16.39 49.71 1.03
N LEU A 425 17.04 48.73 1.67
CA LEU A 425 18.48 48.51 1.51
C LEU A 425 18.87 48.15 0.07
N LEU A 426 18.12 47.22 -0.56
CA LEU A 426 18.37 46.84 -1.96
C LEU A 426 18.15 48.02 -2.91
N ARG A 427 17.07 48.77 -2.74
CA ARG A 427 16.78 49.96 -3.55
C ARG A 427 17.90 51.00 -3.44
N ASN A 428 18.37 51.26 -2.22
CA ASN A 428 19.40 52.26 -1.97
C ASN A 428 20.77 51.81 -2.52
N ALA A 429 21.11 50.52 -2.41
CA ALA A 429 22.28 49.95 -3.06
C ALA A 429 22.19 50.07 -4.59
N ASP A 430 21.02 49.81 -5.19
CA ASP A 430 20.81 49.97 -6.64
C ASP A 430 20.93 51.44 -7.10
N THR A 431 20.42 52.39 -6.31
CA THR A 431 20.61 53.83 -6.57
C THR A 431 22.10 54.19 -6.60
N ALA A 432 22.88 53.69 -5.64
CA ALA A 432 24.33 53.90 -5.61
C ALA A 432 25.05 53.23 -6.80
N LEU A 433 24.61 52.03 -7.20
CA LEU A 433 25.13 51.29 -8.35
C LEU A 433 24.91 52.09 -9.66
N TYR A 434 23.72 52.67 -9.82
CA TYR A 434 23.42 53.51 -10.98
C TYR A 434 24.38 54.71 -11.06
N ARG A 435 24.65 55.39 -9.93
CA ARG A 435 25.64 56.48 -9.90
C ARG A 435 27.03 56.00 -10.30
N ALA A 436 27.48 54.85 -9.77
CA ALA A 436 28.76 54.25 -10.16
C ALA A 436 28.86 54.01 -11.68
N LYS A 437 27.76 53.56 -12.32
CA LYS A 437 27.70 53.40 -13.78
C LYS A 437 27.76 54.74 -14.54
N SER A 438 27.10 55.77 -14.02
CA SER A 438 27.04 57.10 -14.66
C SER A 438 28.37 57.87 -14.59
N GLU A 439 29.19 57.59 -13.57
CA GLU A 439 30.44 58.31 -13.29
C GLU A 439 31.69 57.69 -13.94
N GLY A 440 31.53 56.63 -14.73
CA GLY A 440 32.64 56.05 -15.48
C GLY A 440 32.69 54.53 -15.50
N ARG A 441 31.84 53.85 -14.70
CA ARG A 441 31.84 52.38 -14.52
C ARG A 441 33.13 51.86 -13.88
N ASN A 442 33.21 50.54 -13.65
CA ASN A 442 34.37 49.86 -13.05
C ASN A 442 34.80 50.49 -11.71
N GLN A 443 33.82 50.81 -10.87
CA GLN A 443 34.00 51.51 -9.61
C GLN A 443 32.87 51.17 -8.64
N TYR A 444 33.00 51.60 -7.38
CA TYR A 444 31.95 51.48 -6.37
C TYR A 444 31.49 52.84 -5.86
N ARG A 445 30.25 52.90 -5.35
CA ARG A 445 29.71 54.03 -4.60
C ARG A 445 28.94 53.53 -3.38
N PHE A 446 29.12 54.21 -2.26
CA PHE A 446 28.21 54.08 -1.12
C PHE A 446 26.96 54.90 -1.39
N PHE A 447 25.83 54.48 -0.83
CA PHE A 447 24.62 55.27 -0.83
C PHE A 447 24.83 56.53 0.00
N GLU A 448 24.28 57.64 -0.49
CA GLU A 448 24.30 58.93 0.20
C GLU A 448 22.88 59.53 0.14
N PRO A 449 22.32 59.97 1.28
CA PRO A 449 21.03 60.66 1.29
C PRO A 449 21.05 61.84 0.30
N GLY A 450 20.11 61.85 -0.65
CA GLY A 450 20.08 62.80 -1.78
C GLY A 450 20.46 62.19 -3.14
N MET A 451 20.89 60.91 -3.19
CA MET A 451 21.08 60.21 -4.46
C MET A 451 19.81 60.10 -5.30
N ASP A 452 18.69 59.77 -4.66
CA ASP A 452 17.39 59.57 -5.33
C ASP A 452 16.89 60.80 -6.09
N ALA A 453 17.12 62.01 -5.55
CA ALA A 453 16.66 63.26 -6.15
C ALA A 453 17.33 63.52 -7.52
N MET A 454 18.61 63.18 -7.68
CA MET A 454 19.32 63.33 -8.96
C MET A 454 18.94 62.25 -9.98
N VAL A 455 18.66 61.02 -9.52
CA VAL A 455 18.23 59.92 -10.40
C VAL A 455 16.82 60.17 -10.94
N GLN A 456 15.89 60.61 -10.09
CA GLN A 456 14.53 60.99 -10.49
C GLN A 456 14.51 62.21 -11.43
N ALA A 457 15.31 63.24 -11.15
CA ALA A 457 15.41 64.42 -12.02
C ALA A 457 15.94 64.08 -13.42
N ARG A 458 16.80 63.07 -13.57
CA ARG A 458 17.37 62.68 -14.86
C ARG A 458 16.51 61.69 -15.65
N ARG A 459 15.79 60.77 -14.97
CA ARG A 459 14.76 59.92 -15.62
C ARG A 459 13.58 60.72 -16.18
N ALA A 460 13.32 61.91 -15.67
CA ALA A 460 12.31 62.82 -16.20
C ALA A 460 12.79 63.64 -17.41
N LEU A 461 14.09 63.62 -17.72
CA LEU A 461 14.73 64.33 -18.83
C LEU A 461 15.07 63.40 -20.02
N GLU A 462 15.00 62.08 -19.83
CA GLU A 462 15.05 61.04 -20.86
C GLU A 462 13.63 60.60 -21.22
#